data_AF-A0A2V9NUB6-F1
#
_entry.id   AF-A0A2V9NUB6-F1
#
_cell.length_a   1.000
_cell.length_b   1.000
_cell.length_c   1.000
_cell.angle_alpha   90.00
_cell.angle_beta   90.00
_cell.angle_gamma   90.00
#
_symmetry.space_group_name_H-M   'P 1'
#
loop_
_entity.id
_entity.type
_entity.pdbx_description
1 polymer ?
#
loop_
_entity_poly.entity_id
_entity_poly.type
_entity_poly.pdbx_seq_one_letter_code
_entity_poly.pdbx_strand_id
1 'polypeptide(L)'
;MKNRSYVSTLSSVSVQRASPQVILLLPILAVCVGTNAHADSATWKLNPVSDDWNTAANWTPPTVPNGPSDTATFDASNPSSVSISAGTEVSAVTFTADASAFTVTSNPGQTFTISGTGITNSSGVVQNFVTDVDDLEQHGVISFNGSAVAGNSTFFTNKGSICCGSATDQGGQVEFNGMSSAGHGTFVCTAAGPGGFLGGQTKFFNQSTAGEGLFIAEGGELNGGMTQFFDSSSADHGTFITNGGRIDGGSTFLKGGATAANGIFTVNGGENSFDHGGEMEFSGHATADHGLFTINGAAASGASGGFLSFSDFSTAAYGSFIVNGGTVTDAEGGEIDLFTTAGNATFIINGGVGGGGDCALASGGDSNTATFKVFGNGSLTLAVNTRAPVTVGSIEGDGNVITGLAPLNIGSNNLNTNFSGVIQSFGAIAKVGTGTLTLSGANTYTGGTTVTSGTLKINNRSGSGTGTGAVGVSGGTLSGGGTVSGAVTIGTGSGTGAILDPGKGTSRPVALTMQSQLTFQTDGTYTYRLNTRRVQADQVVANGVTINGGAPFNFTAVANKRLTAGTVFTAISNTAASPISGTFANLPDGSTFTVGRNTFQVSYSDGDGNDLTLTSCRRQFQIADYQK
;
A
#
# COMPACT_ATOMS: atom_id res chain seq x y z
N MET A 1 38.62 21.74 -52.41
CA MET A 1 38.48 21.21 -53.79
C MET A 1 37.50 20.03 -53.77
N LYS A 2 36.44 20.15 -54.57
CA LYS A 2 35.43 19.15 -55.05
C LYS A 2 34.87 18.13 -54.04
N ASN A 3 33.64 18.25 -53.52
CA ASN A 3 32.28 18.29 -54.11
C ASN A 3 31.69 16.89 -54.44
N ARG A 4 30.68 16.47 -53.66
CA ARG A 4 29.47 15.77 -54.15
C ARG A 4 28.34 15.86 -53.11
N SER A 5 27.22 16.40 -53.56
CA SER A 5 25.99 16.74 -52.82
C SER A 5 24.95 15.63 -52.91
N TYR A 6 24.06 15.55 -51.90
CA TYR A 6 22.64 15.26 -52.08
C TYR A 6 21.84 16.08 -51.07
N VAL A 7 20.90 16.87 -51.59
CA VAL A 7 19.93 17.71 -50.89
C VAL A 7 18.55 17.14 -51.22
N SER A 8 17.66 17.01 -50.24
CA SER A 8 16.22 16.92 -50.48
C SER A 8 15.46 17.80 -49.49
N THR A 9 14.59 18.61 -50.06
CA THR A 9 13.94 19.82 -49.56
C THR A 9 12.67 19.58 -48.76
N LEU A 10 12.48 20.37 -47.70
CA LEU A 10 11.18 20.69 -47.09
C LEU A 10 10.35 21.54 -48.05
N SER A 11 9.06 21.26 -48.17
CA SER A 11 8.10 22.14 -48.86
C SER A 11 6.86 22.38 -48.00
N SER A 12 6.60 23.66 -47.77
CA SER A 12 5.40 24.26 -47.21
C SER A 12 4.24 24.23 -48.22
N VAL A 13 3.00 24.01 -47.78
CA VAL A 13 1.81 24.28 -48.59
C VAL A 13 0.81 25.12 -47.82
N SER A 14 0.36 26.16 -48.54
CA SER A 14 -0.49 27.28 -48.21
C SER A 14 -1.99 26.98 -48.21
N VAL A 15 -2.73 27.80 -47.45
CA VAL A 15 -4.20 27.89 -47.39
C VAL A 15 -4.79 28.48 -48.69
N GLN A 16 -5.81 27.83 -49.26
CA GLN A 16 -6.80 28.47 -50.12
C GLN A 16 -8.20 27.85 -49.92
N ARG A 17 -9.21 28.73 -49.80
CA ARG A 17 -10.63 28.46 -49.61
C ARG A 17 -11.31 27.98 -50.92
N ALA A 18 -12.31 27.10 -50.79
CA ALA A 18 -13.42 26.97 -51.72
C ALA A 18 -14.72 26.59 -50.98
N SER A 19 -15.81 27.30 -51.27
CA SER A 19 -17.20 27.09 -50.80
C SER A 19 -17.98 26.12 -51.71
N PRO A 20 -19.31 25.96 -51.55
CA PRO A 20 -19.99 24.98 -50.70
C PRO A 20 -20.63 23.85 -51.53
N GLN A 21 -20.60 22.60 -51.06
CA GLN A 21 -21.35 21.51 -51.67
C GLN A 21 -22.46 21.00 -50.73
N VAL A 22 -23.69 21.22 -51.20
CA VAL A 22 -24.88 20.35 -51.13
C VAL A 22 -25.03 19.50 -49.87
N ILE A 23 -25.87 20.01 -48.96
CA ILE A 23 -26.46 19.25 -47.85
C ILE A 23 -27.32 18.14 -48.46
N LEU A 24 -26.87 16.89 -48.34
CA LEU A 24 -27.73 15.72 -48.52
C LEU A 24 -28.61 15.62 -47.27
N LEU A 25 -29.89 15.99 -47.38
CA LEU A 25 -30.89 15.68 -46.35
C LEU A 25 -31.02 14.15 -46.26
N LEU A 26 -30.38 13.55 -45.27
CA LEU A 26 -30.75 12.24 -44.75
C LEU A 26 -32.12 12.40 -44.06
N PRO A 27 -33.13 11.57 -44.35
CA PRO A 27 -34.36 11.60 -43.58
C PRO A 27 -34.02 11.25 -42.14
N ILE A 28 -34.30 12.17 -41.23
CA ILE A 28 -34.41 11.90 -39.80
C ILE A 28 -35.49 10.83 -39.68
N LEU A 29 -35.07 9.58 -39.52
CA LEU A 29 -35.94 8.54 -39.04
C LEU A 29 -36.24 8.93 -37.60
N ALA A 30 -37.36 9.62 -37.40
CA ALA A 30 -38.00 9.73 -36.10
C ALA A 30 -38.28 8.29 -35.66
N VAL A 31 -37.37 7.72 -34.88
CA VAL A 31 -37.67 6.58 -34.05
C VAL A 31 -38.72 7.11 -33.08
N CYS A 32 -39.99 6.89 -33.42
CA CYS A 32 -41.05 6.91 -32.44
C CYS A 32 -40.62 5.90 -31.39
N VAL A 33 -40.10 6.39 -30.26
CA VAL A 33 -39.99 5.59 -29.05
C VAL A 33 -41.44 5.22 -28.76
N GLY A 34 -41.81 3.99 -29.09
CA GLY A 34 -43.09 3.45 -28.68
C GLY A 34 -43.08 3.52 -27.16
N THR A 35 -43.81 4.47 -26.59
CA THR A 35 -44.23 4.38 -25.19
C THR A 35 -45.03 3.10 -25.12
N ASN A 36 -44.41 2.00 -24.71
CA ASN A 36 -45.14 0.87 -24.20
C ASN A 36 -45.90 1.45 -23.01
N ALA A 37 -47.18 1.79 -23.23
CA ALA A 37 -48.08 2.17 -22.17
C ALA A 37 -48.27 0.89 -21.34
N HIS A 38 -47.39 0.70 -20.36
CA HIS A 38 -47.57 -0.34 -19.36
C HIS A 38 -48.80 0.05 -18.56
N ALA A 39 -49.77 -0.86 -18.50
CA ALA A 39 -50.89 -0.72 -17.59
C ALA A 39 -50.29 -0.43 -16.20
N ASP A 40 -50.74 0.67 -15.58
CA ASP A 40 -50.33 1.15 -14.24
C ASP A 40 -49.09 2.06 -14.14
N SER A 41 -48.40 2.37 -15.26
CA SER A 41 -47.46 3.52 -15.27
C SER A 41 -48.20 4.86 -15.17
N ALA A 42 -47.71 5.78 -14.34
CA ALA A 42 -48.39 7.05 -14.08
C ALA A 42 -47.44 8.19 -13.70
N THR A 43 -47.95 9.42 -13.80
CA THR A 43 -47.25 10.67 -13.47
C THR A 43 -47.80 11.29 -12.19
N TRP A 44 -46.93 11.67 -11.25
CA TRP A 44 -47.29 12.37 -10.02
C TRP A 44 -47.91 13.73 -10.34
N LYS A 45 -49.01 14.09 -9.67
CA LYS A 45 -49.73 15.32 -9.97
C LYS A 45 -48.99 16.56 -9.49
N LEU A 46 -49.21 17.69 -10.17
CA LEU A 46 -48.80 19.01 -9.70
C LEU A 46 -49.37 19.36 -8.30
N ASN A 47 -50.60 18.89 -8.04
CA ASN A 47 -51.31 19.06 -6.77
C ASN A 47 -51.97 17.72 -6.38
N PRO A 48 -51.22 16.78 -5.78
CA PRO A 48 -51.76 15.53 -5.26
C PRO A 48 -52.66 15.81 -4.03
N VAL A 49 -53.53 14.85 -3.68
CA VAL A 49 -54.45 14.97 -2.53
C VAL A 49 -53.79 14.59 -1.20
N SER A 50 -52.66 13.87 -1.24
CA SER A 50 -51.79 13.54 -0.12
C SER A 50 -50.34 13.38 -0.61
N ASP A 51 -49.42 13.10 0.29
CA ASP A 51 -48.02 12.74 0.00
C ASP A 51 -47.82 11.24 -0.26
N ASP A 52 -48.82 10.40 -0.03
CA ASP A 52 -48.70 8.94 -0.13
C ASP A 52 -48.63 8.44 -1.59
N TRP A 53 -47.53 7.77 -1.94
CA TRP A 53 -47.32 7.08 -3.21
C TRP A 53 -48.46 6.09 -3.50
N ASN A 54 -48.94 5.39 -2.48
CA ASN A 54 -49.91 4.31 -2.63
C ASN A 54 -51.36 4.80 -2.79
N THR A 55 -51.58 6.11 -2.83
CA THR A 55 -52.90 6.72 -3.08
C THR A 55 -53.08 7.01 -4.59
N ALA A 56 -53.91 6.21 -5.27
CA ALA A 56 -54.17 6.32 -6.71
C ALA A 56 -54.61 7.72 -7.17
N ALA A 57 -55.29 8.47 -6.31
CA ALA A 57 -55.73 9.84 -6.61
C ALA A 57 -54.57 10.85 -6.77
N ASN A 58 -53.35 10.51 -6.36
CA ASN A 58 -52.15 11.35 -6.52
C ASN A 58 -51.50 11.23 -7.90
N TRP A 59 -51.93 10.25 -8.70
CA TRP A 59 -51.33 9.91 -9.99
C TRP A 59 -52.24 10.25 -11.19
N THR A 60 -51.63 10.46 -12.36
CA THR A 60 -52.31 10.61 -13.66
C THR A 60 -51.72 9.62 -14.69
N PRO A 61 -52.51 8.68 -15.24
CA PRO A 61 -53.89 8.34 -14.85
C PRO A 61 -53.97 7.91 -13.36
N PRO A 62 -55.18 7.86 -12.75
CA PRO A 62 -55.34 7.56 -11.33
C PRO A 62 -55.13 6.06 -11.03
N THR A 63 -53.92 5.59 -11.31
CA THR A 63 -53.39 4.24 -11.07
C THR A 63 -52.09 4.39 -10.31
N VAL A 64 -51.83 3.51 -9.34
CA VAL A 64 -50.58 3.54 -8.55
C VAL A 64 -49.53 2.75 -9.31
N PRO A 65 -48.37 3.34 -9.68
CA PRO A 65 -47.24 2.59 -10.18
C PRO A 65 -46.74 1.64 -9.08
N ASN A 66 -46.98 0.33 -9.25
CA ASN A 66 -46.64 -0.71 -8.28
C ASN A 66 -46.53 -2.10 -8.95
N GLY A 67 -45.70 -2.18 -9.99
CA GLY A 67 -45.40 -3.40 -10.71
C GLY A 67 -44.00 -3.37 -11.33
N PRO A 68 -43.38 -4.54 -11.57
CA PRO A 68 -42.01 -4.66 -12.10
C PRO A 68 -41.83 -4.07 -13.51
N SER A 69 -42.93 -3.78 -14.21
CA SER A 69 -42.94 -3.09 -15.51
C SER A 69 -43.30 -1.61 -15.44
N ASP A 70 -43.65 -1.11 -14.25
CA ASP A 70 -44.26 0.21 -14.12
C ASP A 70 -43.19 1.30 -14.10
N THR A 71 -43.51 2.43 -14.71
CA THR A 71 -42.71 3.65 -14.62
C THR A 71 -43.47 4.70 -13.83
N ALA A 72 -42.90 5.13 -12.71
CA ALA A 72 -43.36 6.29 -11.96
C ALA A 72 -42.67 7.54 -12.48
N THR A 73 -43.44 8.51 -12.97
CA THR A 73 -42.92 9.76 -13.53
C THR A 73 -43.19 10.93 -12.59
N PHE A 74 -42.17 11.73 -12.31
CA PHE A 74 -42.23 12.93 -11.48
C PHE A 74 -41.92 14.14 -12.33
N ASP A 75 -42.83 15.11 -12.28
CA ASP A 75 -42.74 16.40 -12.97
C ASP A 75 -42.85 17.54 -11.95
N ALA A 76 -43.10 18.78 -12.38
CA ALA A 76 -43.36 19.88 -11.46
C ALA A 76 -44.48 19.53 -10.45
N SER A 77 -44.21 19.70 -9.16
CA SER A 77 -45.17 19.47 -8.06
C SER A 77 -45.04 20.52 -6.97
N ASN A 78 -46.18 20.97 -6.44
CA ASN A 78 -46.23 21.92 -5.32
C ASN A 78 -45.80 21.27 -4.00
N PRO A 79 -46.34 20.11 -3.58
CA PRO A 79 -45.70 19.29 -2.57
C PRO A 79 -44.60 18.43 -3.21
N SER A 80 -43.43 18.41 -2.60
CA SER A 80 -42.30 17.59 -3.08
C SER A 80 -41.92 16.45 -2.14
N SER A 81 -42.66 16.27 -1.04
CA SER A 81 -42.57 15.10 -0.16
C SER A 81 -43.48 13.99 -0.67
N VAL A 82 -42.94 12.78 -0.75
CA VAL A 82 -43.66 11.56 -1.14
C VAL A 82 -43.35 10.45 -0.15
N SER A 83 -44.35 9.78 0.41
CA SER A 83 -44.19 8.67 1.36
C SER A 83 -44.66 7.36 0.75
N ILE A 84 -43.99 6.25 1.08
CA ILE A 84 -44.34 4.91 0.63
C ILE A 84 -44.92 4.16 1.82
N SER A 85 -46.24 4.00 1.84
CA SER A 85 -47.00 3.43 2.97
C SER A 85 -47.26 1.93 2.84
N ALA A 86 -47.01 1.35 1.66
CA ALA A 86 -47.12 -0.08 1.39
C ALA A 86 -45.98 -0.56 0.47
N GLY A 87 -45.66 -1.86 0.53
CA GLY A 87 -44.72 -2.50 -0.38
C GLY A 87 -44.97 -2.11 -1.83
N THR A 88 -43.96 -1.51 -2.45
CA THR A 88 -44.06 -0.89 -3.77
C THR A 88 -42.93 -1.37 -4.67
N GLU A 89 -43.23 -1.83 -5.88
CA GLU A 89 -42.24 -2.19 -6.89
C GLU A 89 -42.42 -1.35 -8.16
N VAL A 90 -41.33 -0.87 -8.76
CA VAL A 90 -41.36 -0.23 -10.07
C VAL A 90 -40.20 -0.70 -10.95
N SER A 91 -40.39 -0.63 -12.26
CA SER A 91 -39.30 -0.77 -13.22
C SER A 91 -38.40 0.46 -13.21
N ALA A 92 -39.01 1.65 -13.13
CA ALA A 92 -38.32 2.91 -13.31
C ALA A 92 -38.94 4.04 -12.48
N VAL A 93 -38.08 4.93 -11.99
CA VAL A 93 -38.47 6.25 -11.46
C VAL A 93 -37.86 7.31 -12.36
N THR A 94 -38.68 8.14 -12.98
CA THR A 94 -38.22 9.16 -13.93
C THR A 94 -38.56 10.55 -13.44
N PHE A 95 -37.56 11.39 -13.21
CA PHE A 95 -37.73 12.82 -12.99
C PHE A 95 -37.51 13.56 -14.30
N THR A 96 -38.54 14.28 -14.76
CA THR A 96 -38.50 15.08 -16.00
C THR A 96 -37.56 16.28 -15.85
N ALA A 97 -37.34 17.01 -16.94
CA ALA A 97 -36.53 18.23 -16.92
C ALA A 97 -37.11 19.33 -16.00
N ASP A 98 -38.43 19.33 -15.78
CA ASP A 98 -39.14 20.33 -14.98
C ASP A 98 -39.48 19.83 -13.56
N ALA A 99 -38.97 18.65 -13.16
CA ALA A 99 -39.28 18.05 -11.87
C ALA A 99 -38.81 18.92 -10.70
N SER A 100 -39.68 19.08 -9.69
CA SER A 100 -39.34 19.67 -8.40
C SER A 100 -38.24 18.85 -7.69
N ALA A 101 -37.62 19.42 -6.65
CA ALA A 101 -36.72 18.67 -5.76
C ALA A 101 -37.54 17.79 -4.80
N PHE A 102 -37.77 16.54 -5.19
CA PHE A 102 -38.54 15.58 -4.41
C PHE A 102 -37.73 14.95 -3.29
N THR A 103 -38.44 14.59 -2.22
CA THR A 103 -37.99 13.66 -1.19
C THR A 103 -38.95 12.48 -1.16
N VAL A 104 -38.46 11.30 -1.54
CA VAL A 104 -39.22 10.04 -1.52
C VAL A 104 -38.79 9.20 -0.32
N THR A 105 -39.72 8.94 0.59
CA THR A 105 -39.45 8.25 1.86
C THR A 105 -40.06 6.86 1.86
N SER A 106 -39.23 5.83 2.07
CA SER A 106 -39.68 4.48 2.43
C SER A 106 -40.00 4.47 3.93
N ASN A 107 -41.29 4.32 4.27
CA ASN A 107 -41.74 4.34 5.67
C ASN A 107 -41.24 3.10 6.43
N PRO A 108 -41.19 3.16 7.77
CA PRO A 108 -40.82 2.02 8.60
C PRO A 108 -41.67 0.79 8.29
N GLY A 109 -41.01 -0.36 8.10
CA GLY A 109 -41.66 -1.64 7.79
C GLY A 109 -42.04 -1.80 6.31
N GLN A 110 -41.71 -0.82 5.46
CA GLN A 110 -41.99 -0.87 4.02
C GLN A 110 -40.73 -1.08 3.19
N THR A 111 -40.92 -1.68 2.01
CA THR A 111 -39.86 -1.86 1.01
C THR A 111 -40.28 -1.23 -0.30
N PHE A 112 -39.41 -0.37 -0.82
CA PHE A 112 -39.51 0.20 -2.16
C PHE A 112 -38.51 -0.47 -3.09
N THR A 113 -39.01 -1.26 -4.04
CA THR A 113 -38.19 -2.04 -4.97
C THR A 113 -38.14 -1.37 -6.33
N ILE A 114 -36.93 -1.25 -6.89
CA ILE A 114 -36.69 -0.80 -8.25
C ILE A 114 -35.98 -1.94 -9.00
N SER A 115 -36.70 -2.66 -9.85
CA SER A 115 -36.23 -3.93 -10.44
C SER A 115 -35.92 -3.87 -11.95
N GLY A 116 -36.17 -2.72 -12.58
CA GLY A 116 -35.97 -2.53 -14.01
C GLY A 116 -34.77 -1.65 -14.35
N THR A 117 -35.04 -0.50 -14.96
CA THR A 117 -34.01 0.43 -15.44
C THR A 117 -33.35 1.24 -14.33
N GLY A 118 -34.06 1.51 -13.23
CA GLY A 118 -33.55 2.33 -12.14
C GLY A 118 -34.13 3.74 -12.11
N ILE A 119 -33.35 4.68 -11.61
CA ILE A 119 -33.73 6.09 -11.50
C ILE A 119 -33.09 6.89 -12.64
N THR A 120 -33.92 7.62 -13.38
CA THR A 120 -33.46 8.59 -14.38
C THR A 120 -33.81 9.99 -13.92
N ASN A 121 -32.81 10.83 -13.67
CA ASN A 121 -33.01 12.22 -13.28
C ASN A 121 -32.52 13.17 -14.38
N SER A 122 -33.48 13.81 -15.06
CA SER A 122 -33.20 14.81 -16.09
C SER A 122 -33.43 16.25 -15.62
N SER A 123 -33.80 16.45 -14.35
CA SER A 123 -34.24 17.75 -13.80
C SER A 123 -33.11 18.74 -13.55
N GLY A 124 -31.87 18.26 -13.43
CA GLY A 124 -30.72 19.07 -13.00
C GLY A 124 -30.75 19.47 -11.53
N VAL A 125 -31.75 19.05 -10.75
CA VAL A 125 -31.81 19.20 -9.28
C VAL A 125 -31.60 17.86 -8.59
N VAL A 126 -31.07 17.89 -7.36
CA VAL A 126 -30.85 16.68 -6.57
C VAL A 126 -32.18 16.14 -6.06
N GLN A 127 -32.40 14.83 -6.25
CA GLN A 127 -33.59 14.13 -5.77
C GLN A 127 -33.20 13.30 -4.54
N ASN A 128 -33.94 13.48 -3.43
CA ASN A 128 -33.63 12.83 -2.17
C ASN A 128 -34.50 11.58 -1.96
N PHE A 129 -33.89 10.52 -1.45
CA PHE A 129 -34.53 9.27 -1.09
C PHE A 129 -34.19 8.97 0.36
N VAL A 130 -35.17 8.59 1.16
CA VAL A 130 -34.99 8.40 2.61
C VAL A 130 -35.47 7.01 3.01
N THR A 131 -34.67 6.30 3.80
CA THR A 131 -35.10 5.09 4.48
C THR A 131 -35.33 5.43 5.94
N ASP A 132 -36.60 5.48 6.34
CA ASP A 132 -37.00 5.96 7.67
C ASP A 132 -37.02 4.82 8.70
N VAL A 133 -37.09 5.17 9.98
CA VAL A 133 -37.14 4.21 11.09
C VAL A 133 -38.20 4.63 12.11
N ASP A 134 -38.68 3.70 12.93
CA ASP A 134 -39.58 4.01 14.06
C ASP A 134 -39.06 3.49 15.40
N ASP A 135 -39.86 3.69 16.45
CA ASP A 135 -39.60 3.22 17.80
C ASP A 135 -40.04 1.77 18.05
N LEU A 136 -40.40 1.02 17.00
CA LEU A 136 -40.92 -0.34 17.03
C LEU A 136 -40.01 -1.36 16.32
N GLU A 137 -38.72 -1.06 16.19
CA GLU A 137 -37.71 -1.88 15.48
C GLU A 137 -37.99 -2.03 13.96
N GLN A 138 -38.83 -1.17 13.38
CA GLN A 138 -39.10 -1.19 11.95
C GLN A 138 -38.25 -0.15 11.22
N HIS A 139 -37.86 -0.51 10.00
CA HIS A 139 -37.04 0.32 9.12
C HIS A 139 -37.58 0.25 7.69
N GLY A 140 -37.40 1.34 6.96
CA GLY A 140 -37.66 1.42 5.54
C GLY A 140 -36.51 0.82 4.74
N VAL A 141 -36.84 0.19 3.63
CA VAL A 141 -35.86 -0.37 2.69
C VAL A 141 -36.10 0.21 1.30
N ILE A 142 -35.03 0.54 0.59
CA ILE A 142 -35.03 0.83 -0.84
C ILE A 142 -34.12 -0.20 -1.51
N SER A 143 -34.64 -1.00 -2.44
CA SER A 143 -33.93 -2.14 -3.02
C SER A 143 -33.82 -2.01 -4.54
N PHE A 144 -32.59 -1.98 -5.06
CA PHE A 144 -32.28 -2.03 -6.49
C PHE A 144 -31.98 -3.46 -6.89
N ASN A 145 -32.78 -4.02 -7.80
CA ASN A 145 -32.68 -5.41 -8.22
C ASN A 145 -32.31 -5.53 -9.70
N GLY A 146 -31.81 -6.70 -10.09
CA GLY A 146 -31.50 -6.99 -11.49
C GLY A 146 -30.37 -6.12 -12.01
N SER A 147 -30.65 -5.25 -12.97
CA SER A 147 -29.69 -4.30 -13.55
C SER A 147 -30.03 -2.84 -13.23
N ALA A 148 -30.89 -2.59 -12.24
CA ALA A 148 -31.34 -1.25 -11.90
C ALA A 148 -30.17 -0.36 -11.44
N VAL A 149 -30.20 0.92 -11.83
CA VAL A 149 -29.18 1.90 -11.47
C VAL A 149 -29.79 3.02 -10.61
N ALA A 150 -29.13 3.42 -9.51
CA ALA A 150 -29.61 4.52 -8.66
C ALA A 150 -29.53 5.92 -9.32
N GLY A 151 -28.99 5.99 -10.53
CA GLY A 151 -28.99 7.17 -11.38
C GLY A 151 -27.95 8.22 -11.01
N ASN A 152 -28.16 9.43 -11.54
CA ASN A 152 -27.30 10.59 -11.31
C ASN A 152 -28.06 11.64 -10.50
N SER A 153 -27.34 12.48 -9.75
CA SER A 153 -27.94 13.55 -8.94
C SER A 153 -29.06 13.03 -8.01
N THR A 154 -28.83 11.85 -7.44
CA THR A 154 -29.67 11.24 -6.42
C THR A 154 -28.92 11.24 -5.11
N PHE A 155 -29.65 11.50 -4.03
CA PHE A 155 -29.13 11.54 -2.67
C PHE A 155 -29.96 10.57 -1.83
N PHE A 156 -29.31 9.71 -1.07
CA PHE A 156 -29.94 8.71 -0.23
C PHE A 156 -29.56 8.99 1.23
N THR A 157 -30.55 9.23 2.06
CA THR A 157 -30.40 9.38 3.51
C THR A 157 -30.88 8.11 4.20
N ASN A 158 -29.94 7.34 4.73
CA ASN A 158 -30.24 6.12 5.46
C ASN A 158 -30.20 6.39 6.95
N LYS A 159 -31.37 6.41 7.59
CA LYS A 159 -31.47 6.77 9.01
C LYS A 159 -30.97 5.64 9.90
N GLY A 160 -30.16 5.97 10.89
CA GLY A 160 -29.83 5.05 11.98
C GLY A 160 -31.04 4.78 12.84
N SER A 161 -31.06 3.61 13.48
CA SER A 161 -32.18 3.20 14.31
C SER A 161 -32.34 4.10 15.53
N ILE A 162 -33.54 4.17 16.10
CA ILE A 162 -33.88 5.09 17.21
C ILE A 162 -34.53 4.38 18.41
N CYS A 163 -34.72 3.06 18.34
CA CYS A 163 -35.53 2.32 19.30
C CYS A 163 -34.69 1.44 20.24
N CYS A 164 -35.32 0.93 21.29
CA CYS A 164 -34.75 0.68 22.62
C CYS A 164 -33.74 -0.48 22.78
N GLY A 165 -32.57 -0.37 22.16
CA GLY A 165 -31.35 -1.10 22.55
C GLY A 165 -31.38 -2.61 22.28
N SER A 166 -32.32 -3.08 21.46
CA SER A 166 -32.35 -4.46 20.99
C SER A 166 -31.22 -4.70 19.99
N ALA A 167 -30.50 -5.81 20.14
CA ALA A 167 -29.46 -6.20 19.18
C ALA A 167 -30.01 -6.55 17.78
N THR A 168 -31.34 -6.65 17.65
CA THR A 168 -32.03 -6.88 16.36
C THR A 168 -32.48 -5.59 15.68
N ASP A 169 -32.36 -4.44 16.35
CA ASP A 169 -32.78 -3.16 15.80
C ASP A 169 -31.86 -2.72 14.65
N GLN A 170 -32.47 -2.36 13.51
CA GLN A 170 -31.75 -2.05 12.28
C GLN A 170 -32.04 -0.62 11.84
N GLY A 171 -31.03 0.10 11.36
CA GLY A 171 -31.23 1.34 10.62
C GLY A 171 -31.86 1.10 9.24
N GLY A 172 -32.37 2.17 8.64
CA GLY A 172 -32.87 2.23 7.27
C GLY A 172 -31.82 1.78 6.25
N GLN A 173 -32.28 1.15 5.15
CA GLN A 173 -31.39 0.40 4.26
C GLN A 173 -31.61 0.71 2.79
N VAL A 174 -30.51 0.97 2.08
CA VAL A 174 -30.46 0.88 0.62
C VAL A 174 -29.70 -0.38 0.23
N GLU A 175 -30.29 -1.20 -0.64
CA GLU A 175 -29.72 -2.48 -1.07
C GLU A 175 -29.55 -2.54 -2.59
N PHE A 176 -28.43 -3.10 -3.03
CA PHE A 176 -28.14 -3.39 -4.44
C PHE A 176 -27.95 -4.90 -4.61
N ASN A 177 -28.86 -5.54 -5.35
CA ASN A 177 -28.87 -6.98 -5.62
C ASN A 177 -28.67 -7.31 -7.10
N GLY A 178 -28.19 -8.50 -7.42
CA GLY A 178 -27.95 -8.94 -8.79
C GLY A 178 -26.76 -8.22 -9.44
N MET A 179 -26.99 -7.53 -10.55
CA MET A 179 -26.02 -6.73 -11.31
C MET A 179 -26.33 -5.21 -11.22
N SER A 180 -27.06 -4.80 -10.19
CA SER A 180 -27.48 -3.40 -10.01
C SER A 180 -26.29 -2.50 -9.68
N SER A 181 -26.47 -1.18 -9.85
CA SER A 181 -25.41 -0.20 -9.63
C SER A 181 -25.88 1.03 -8.87
N ALA A 182 -25.04 1.54 -7.97
CA ALA A 182 -25.26 2.84 -7.32
C ALA A 182 -25.05 4.05 -8.25
N GLY A 183 -24.56 3.85 -9.48
CA GLY A 183 -24.46 4.91 -10.48
C GLY A 183 -23.55 6.06 -10.00
N HIS A 184 -24.08 7.28 -9.98
CA HIS A 184 -23.41 8.47 -9.43
C HIS A 184 -24.20 9.02 -8.23
N GLY A 185 -24.89 8.14 -7.49
CA GLY A 185 -25.65 8.51 -6.31
C GLY A 185 -24.75 8.91 -5.13
N THR A 186 -25.27 9.73 -4.23
CA THR A 186 -24.67 9.99 -2.92
C THR A 186 -25.46 9.27 -1.84
N PHE A 187 -24.81 8.51 -0.98
CA PHE A 187 -25.43 7.69 0.06
C PHE A 187 -24.85 8.08 1.42
N VAL A 188 -25.68 8.61 2.31
CA VAL A 188 -25.30 8.97 3.68
C VAL A 188 -25.97 8.01 4.64
N CYS A 189 -25.14 7.28 5.36
CA CYS A 189 -25.54 6.38 6.43
C CYS A 189 -25.33 7.10 7.75
N THR A 190 -26.42 7.54 8.37
CA THR A 190 -26.35 8.26 9.65
C THR A 190 -26.15 7.29 10.81
N ALA A 191 -25.51 7.76 11.87
CA ALA A 191 -25.35 6.98 13.10
C ALA A 191 -26.68 6.62 13.76
N ALA A 192 -26.67 5.57 14.59
CA ALA A 192 -27.81 5.24 15.44
C ALA A 192 -28.17 6.42 16.35
N GLY A 193 -29.45 6.72 16.45
CA GLY A 193 -29.98 7.72 17.37
C GLY A 193 -29.92 7.25 18.83
N PRO A 194 -30.27 8.13 19.80
CA PRO A 194 -30.29 7.77 21.20
C PRO A 194 -31.17 6.54 21.47
N GLY A 195 -30.56 5.48 22.01
CA GLY A 195 -31.23 4.22 22.29
C GLY A 195 -31.13 3.18 21.16
N GLY A 196 -30.83 3.59 19.93
CA GLY A 196 -30.69 2.71 18.77
C GLY A 196 -29.45 1.81 18.81
N PHE A 197 -29.51 0.71 18.05
CA PHE A 197 -28.42 -0.26 17.95
C PHE A 197 -27.60 -0.12 16.66
N LEU A 198 -28.20 -0.13 15.46
CA LEU A 198 -27.44 -0.02 14.21
C LEU A 198 -27.66 1.32 13.50
N GLY A 199 -26.59 1.89 12.94
CA GLY A 199 -26.70 3.01 12.02
C GLY A 199 -27.40 2.64 10.70
N GLY A 200 -27.65 3.66 9.88
CA GLY A 200 -28.17 3.49 8.53
C GLY A 200 -27.21 2.68 7.66
N GLN A 201 -27.72 2.03 6.62
CA GLN A 201 -26.95 1.04 5.88
C GLN A 201 -27.08 1.19 4.36
N THR A 202 -25.96 1.05 3.66
CA THR A 202 -25.93 0.77 2.21
C THR A 202 -25.29 -0.59 1.99
N LYS A 203 -25.96 -1.50 1.27
CA LYS A 203 -25.53 -2.89 1.10
C LYS A 203 -25.45 -3.28 -0.38
N PHE A 204 -24.39 -3.99 -0.74
CA PHE A 204 -24.16 -4.54 -2.07
C PHE A 204 -24.03 -6.05 -2.00
N PHE A 205 -24.85 -6.76 -2.78
CA PHE A 205 -24.90 -8.22 -2.84
C PHE A 205 -24.59 -8.72 -4.25
N ASN A 206 -24.29 -10.01 -4.37
CA ASN A 206 -24.05 -10.71 -5.62
C ASN A 206 -22.99 -10.07 -6.53
N GLN A 207 -23.34 -9.50 -7.68
CA GLN A 207 -22.43 -8.86 -8.66
C GLN A 207 -22.71 -7.36 -8.79
N SER A 208 -23.38 -6.77 -7.80
CA SER A 208 -23.68 -5.34 -7.80
C SER A 208 -22.42 -4.49 -7.68
N THR A 209 -22.50 -3.23 -8.12
CA THR A 209 -21.36 -2.32 -8.15
C THR A 209 -21.67 -0.94 -7.57
N ALA A 210 -20.70 -0.38 -6.85
CA ALA A 210 -20.76 1.00 -6.35
C ALA A 210 -20.83 2.05 -7.48
N GLY A 211 -20.30 1.74 -8.67
CA GLY A 211 -20.15 2.72 -9.73
C GLY A 211 -19.34 3.93 -9.27
N GLU A 212 -19.62 5.12 -9.80
CA GLU A 212 -18.98 6.39 -9.38
C GLU A 212 -19.72 7.03 -8.18
N GLY A 213 -20.36 6.22 -7.33
CA GLY A 213 -21.12 6.70 -6.18
C GLY A 213 -20.24 7.26 -5.06
N LEU A 214 -20.81 8.16 -4.25
CA LEU A 214 -20.22 8.67 -3.01
C LEU A 214 -20.94 8.05 -1.81
N PHE A 215 -20.20 7.42 -0.91
CA PHE A 215 -20.73 6.75 0.27
C PHE A 215 -20.11 7.36 1.52
N ILE A 216 -20.95 7.81 2.45
CA ILE A 216 -20.53 8.44 3.71
C ILE A 216 -21.13 7.64 4.86
N ALA A 217 -20.26 7.04 5.67
CA ALA A 217 -20.59 6.40 6.93
C ALA A 217 -20.25 7.36 8.08
N GLU A 218 -21.28 7.92 8.71
CA GLU A 218 -21.13 8.85 9.84
C GLU A 218 -20.74 8.08 11.11
N GLY A 219 -19.84 8.65 11.92
CA GLY A 219 -19.55 8.12 13.25
C GLY A 219 -20.68 8.41 14.24
N GLY A 220 -20.82 7.53 15.23
CA GLY A 220 -21.93 7.56 16.17
C GLY A 220 -21.53 7.79 17.62
N GLU A 221 -22.54 8.12 18.43
CA GLU A 221 -22.39 8.09 19.89
C GLU A 221 -22.32 6.66 20.43
N LEU A 222 -22.92 5.70 19.73
CA LEU A 222 -22.98 4.27 20.06
C LEU A 222 -22.49 3.42 18.89
N ASN A 223 -23.16 3.50 17.74
CA ASN A 223 -22.80 2.78 16.51
C ASN A 223 -22.95 3.72 15.30
N GLY A 224 -21.95 3.76 14.43
CA GLY A 224 -21.96 4.57 13.22
C GLY A 224 -22.80 4.00 12.09
N GLY A 225 -22.92 4.76 11.00
CA GLY A 225 -23.49 4.29 9.75
C GLY A 225 -22.57 3.29 9.04
N MET A 226 -23.13 2.48 8.13
CA MET A 226 -22.40 1.38 7.51
C MET A 226 -22.54 1.32 5.98
N THR A 227 -21.44 1.06 5.29
CA THR A 227 -21.44 0.60 3.89
C THR A 227 -20.89 -0.81 3.81
N GLN A 228 -21.57 -1.72 3.11
CA GLN A 228 -21.24 -3.15 3.13
C GLN A 228 -21.27 -3.78 1.75
N PHE A 229 -20.26 -4.59 1.45
CA PHE A 229 -20.14 -5.39 0.24
C PHE A 229 -20.06 -6.88 0.60
N PHE A 230 -20.87 -7.69 -0.07
CA PHE A 230 -20.97 -9.14 0.13
C PHE A 230 -20.77 -9.89 -1.19
N ASP A 231 -20.70 -11.22 -1.11
CA ASP A 231 -20.57 -12.12 -2.26
C ASP A 231 -19.46 -11.69 -3.22
N SER A 232 -19.75 -11.44 -4.50
CA SER A 232 -18.80 -10.99 -5.52
C SER A 232 -19.01 -9.52 -5.90
N SER A 233 -19.61 -8.73 -5.01
CA SER A 233 -19.91 -7.32 -5.29
C SER A 233 -18.64 -6.47 -5.34
N SER A 234 -18.74 -5.31 -5.99
CA SER A 234 -17.58 -4.50 -6.33
C SER A 234 -17.75 -3.05 -5.88
N ALA A 235 -16.74 -2.51 -5.21
CA ALA A 235 -16.66 -1.09 -4.86
C ALA A 235 -16.03 -0.24 -5.99
N ASP A 236 -15.91 -0.81 -7.20
CA ASP A 236 -15.19 -0.21 -8.32
C ASP A 236 -15.62 1.23 -8.63
N HIS A 237 -14.64 2.13 -8.74
CA HIS A 237 -14.78 3.58 -8.97
C HIS A 237 -15.56 4.36 -7.90
N GLY A 238 -16.04 3.72 -6.85
CA GLY A 238 -16.77 4.38 -5.77
C GLY A 238 -15.83 5.20 -4.86
N THR A 239 -16.37 6.24 -4.24
CA THR A 239 -15.68 7.01 -3.20
C THR A 239 -16.34 6.77 -1.84
N PHE A 240 -15.56 6.35 -0.86
CA PHE A 240 -16.04 5.95 0.46
C PHE A 240 -15.37 6.79 1.54
N ILE A 241 -16.17 7.39 2.40
CA ILE A 241 -15.73 8.17 3.55
C ILE A 241 -16.30 7.54 4.81
N THR A 242 -15.42 7.08 5.67
CA THR A 242 -15.75 6.46 6.96
C THR A 242 -15.26 7.38 8.08
N ASN A 243 -16.18 7.96 8.85
CA ASN A 243 -15.85 8.97 9.86
C ASN A 243 -15.70 8.38 11.27
N GLY A 244 -14.85 8.99 12.09
CA GLY A 244 -14.76 8.65 13.51
C GLY A 244 -16.01 9.05 14.30
N GLY A 245 -16.20 8.43 15.47
CA GLY A 245 -17.32 8.64 16.37
C GLY A 245 -16.92 8.48 17.83
N ARG A 246 -17.81 8.84 18.77
CA ARG A 246 -17.45 8.87 20.20
C ARG A 246 -17.12 7.49 20.76
N ILE A 247 -17.94 6.50 20.44
CA ILE A 247 -17.75 5.11 20.90
C ILE A 247 -17.42 4.20 19.72
N ASP A 248 -18.11 4.39 18.60
CA ASP A 248 -17.87 3.65 17.38
C ASP A 248 -17.91 4.59 16.18
N GLY A 249 -16.96 4.40 15.29
CA GLY A 249 -16.91 5.12 14.03
C GLY A 249 -18.02 4.65 13.08
N GLY A 250 -18.13 5.32 11.94
CA GLY A 250 -18.75 4.71 10.78
C GLY A 250 -17.94 3.48 10.36
N SER A 251 -18.55 2.60 9.58
CA SER A 251 -17.87 1.39 9.12
C SER A 251 -18.04 1.15 7.62
N THR A 252 -16.97 0.65 6.99
CA THR A 252 -17.04 0.08 5.64
C THR A 252 -16.55 -1.37 5.66
N PHE A 253 -17.39 -2.31 5.23
CA PHE A 253 -17.07 -3.73 5.26
C PHE A 253 -17.06 -4.34 3.86
N LEU A 254 -15.98 -5.05 3.51
CA LEU A 254 -15.92 -5.92 2.33
C LEU A 254 -15.77 -7.37 2.77
N LYS A 255 -16.79 -8.18 2.51
CA LYS A 255 -16.92 -9.56 3.01
C LYS A 255 -17.09 -10.54 1.85
N GLY A 256 -16.81 -11.82 2.11
CA GLY A 256 -16.98 -12.85 1.10
C GLY A 256 -15.95 -12.69 -0.03
N GLY A 257 -16.36 -12.73 -1.29
CA GLY A 257 -15.49 -12.49 -2.45
C GLY A 257 -15.51 -11.04 -2.97
N ALA A 258 -15.95 -10.08 -2.15
CA ALA A 258 -16.09 -8.68 -2.57
C ALA A 258 -14.74 -8.06 -2.94
N THR A 259 -14.74 -7.14 -3.89
CA THR A 259 -13.52 -6.45 -4.34
C THR A 259 -13.64 -4.94 -4.17
N ALA A 260 -12.56 -4.32 -3.71
CA ALA A 260 -12.42 -2.87 -3.74
C ALA A 260 -12.16 -2.34 -5.17
N ALA A 261 -11.69 -3.20 -6.09
CA ALA A 261 -11.37 -2.87 -7.47
C ALA A 261 -10.57 -1.56 -7.59
N ASN A 262 -11.10 -0.50 -8.22
CA ASN A 262 -10.47 0.83 -8.29
C ASN A 262 -11.12 1.88 -7.36
N GLY A 263 -11.81 1.45 -6.31
CA GLY A 263 -12.45 2.34 -5.34
C GLY A 263 -11.45 3.19 -4.54
N ILE A 264 -11.93 4.33 -4.05
CA ILE A 264 -11.19 5.27 -3.21
C ILE A 264 -11.80 5.30 -1.82
N PHE A 265 -11.01 5.02 -0.79
CA PHE A 265 -11.45 4.88 0.58
C PHE A 265 -10.69 5.85 1.48
N THR A 266 -11.42 6.61 2.28
CA THR A 266 -10.88 7.46 3.34
C THR A 266 -11.47 7.02 4.68
N VAL A 267 -10.61 6.60 5.59
CA VAL A 267 -10.96 6.18 6.95
C VAL A 267 -10.40 7.22 7.90
N ASN A 268 -11.26 8.04 8.48
CA ASN A 268 -10.88 9.19 9.31
C ASN A 268 -10.69 8.78 10.77
N GLY A 269 -9.68 9.35 11.45
CA GLY A 269 -9.55 9.23 12.90
C GLY A 269 -10.60 10.06 13.66
N GLY A 270 -10.59 9.93 14.98
CA GLY A 270 -11.45 10.70 15.87
C GLY A 270 -11.18 12.21 15.81
N GLU A 271 -12.26 13.00 15.87
CA GLU A 271 -12.22 14.48 15.81
C GLU A 271 -12.33 15.15 17.19
N ASN A 272 -12.74 14.41 18.22
CA ASN A 272 -12.78 14.87 19.62
C ASN A 272 -12.02 13.91 20.54
N SER A 273 -11.71 14.38 21.75
CA SER A 273 -11.00 13.58 22.75
C SER A 273 -11.74 12.27 23.06
N PHE A 274 -11.01 11.16 23.03
CA PHE A 274 -11.52 9.79 23.23
C PHE A 274 -12.48 9.27 22.16
N ASP A 275 -12.65 10.00 21.05
CA ASP A 275 -13.34 9.45 19.87
C ASP A 275 -12.52 8.30 19.28
N HIS A 276 -13.23 7.32 18.77
CA HIS A 276 -12.70 6.23 17.95
C HIS A 276 -12.66 6.69 16.49
N GLY A 277 -11.70 6.20 15.72
CA GLY A 277 -11.68 6.41 14.28
C GLY A 277 -12.78 5.62 13.57
N GLY A 278 -12.98 5.94 12.30
CA GLY A 278 -13.74 5.10 11.39
C GLY A 278 -13.09 3.73 11.23
N GLU A 279 -13.91 2.73 10.92
CA GLU A 279 -13.47 1.36 10.75
C GLU A 279 -13.64 0.87 9.30
N MET A 280 -12.65 0.14 8.82
CA MET A 280 -12.77 -0.63 7.60
C MET A 280 -12.26 -2.05 7.80
N GLU A 281 -12.96 -3.04 7.27
CA GLU A 281 -12.52 -4.45 7.34
C GLU A 281 -12.73 -5.17 6.02
N PHE A 282 -11.72 -5.99 5.68
CA PHE A 282 -11.79 -7.03 4.66
C PHE A 282 -11.79 -8.41 5.32
N SER A 283 -12.79 -9.23 5.03
CA SER A 283 -12.93 -10.60 5.58
C SER A 283 -13.39 -11.61 4.52
N GLY A 284 -13.36 -12.90 4.87
CA GLY A 284 -13.57 -13.97 3.91
C GLY A 284 -12.46 -14.01 2.84
N HIS A 285 -12.81 -13.89 1.57
CA HIS A 285 -11.91 -13.83 0.41
C HIS A 285 -11.86 -12.43 -0.23
N ALA A 286 -12.21 -11.39 0.52
CA ALA A 286 -12.30 -10.04 -0.03
C ALA A 286 -10.92 -9.51 -0.44
N THR A 287 -10.88 -8.67 -1.47
CA THR A 287 -9.62 -8.17 -2.04
C THR A 287 -9.61 -6.66 -2.14
N ALA A 288 -8.53 -6.02 -1.69
CA ALA A 288 -8.30 -4.60 -1.91
C ALA A 288 -7.97 -4.27 -3.38
N ASP A 289 -7.63 -5.29 -4.19
CA ASP A 289 -7.36 -5.20 -5.63
C ASP A 289 -6.45 -4.01 -6.00
N HIS A 290 -6.92 -3.00 -6.71
CA HIS A 290 -6.16 -1.78 -7.07
C HIS A 290 -6.65 -0.54 -6.31
N GLY A 291 -7.40 -0.73 -5.22
CA GLY A 291 -8.02 0.36 -4.47
C GLY A 291 -7.00 1.31 -3.85
N LEU A 292 -7.43 2.56 -3.64
CA LEU A 292 -6.66 3.58 -2.94
C LEU A 292 -7.26 3.79 -1.54
N PHE A 293 -6.45 3.61 -0.51
CA PHE A 293 -6.88 3.68 0.88
C PHE A 293 -6.07 4.75 1.61
N THR A 294 -6.75 5.70 2.22
CA THR A 294 -6.16 6.69 3.11
C THR A 294 -6.69 6.48 4.52
N ILE A 295 -5.81 6.07 5.43
CA ILE A 295 -6.12 5.81 6.83
C ILE A 295 -5.51 6.95 7.64
N ASN A 296 -6.35 7.84 8.12
CA ASN A 296 -5.94 9.06 8.79
C ASN A 296 -5.76 8.85 10.29
N GLY A 297 -4.69 9.38 10.86
CA GLY A 297 -4.57 9.53 12.31
C GLY A 297 -5.62 10.50 12.86
N ALA A 298 -5.75 10.50 14.19
CA ALA A 298 -6.68 11.37 14.89
C ALA A 298 -6.36 12.86 14.72
N ALA A 299 -7.43 13.67 14.74
CA ALA A 299 -7.34 15.13 14.75
C ALA A 299 -7.40 15.73 16.17
N ALA A 300 -7.76 14.93 17.18
CA ALA A 300 -7.86 15.35 18.57
C ALA A 300 -6.94 14.56 19.51
N SER A 301 -6.47 15.25 20.55
CA SER A 301 -5.69 14.66 21.65
C SER A 301 -6.48 13.55 22.34
N GLY A 302 -5.85 12.39 22.54
CA GLY A 302 -6.45 11.23 23.20
C GLY A 302 -7.48 10.48 22.36
N ALA A 303 -7.61 10.80 21.07
CA ALA A 303 -8.48 10.10 20.13
C ALA A 303 -7.70 9.06 19.31
N SER A 304 -8.42 8.05 18.82
CA SER A 304 -7.84 6.98 17.99
C SER A 304 -7.84 7.35 16.51
N GLY A 305 -6.84 6.85 15.78
CA GLY A 305 -6.80 6.97 14.32
C GLY A 305 -7.86 6.10 13.65
N GLY A 306 -8.04 6.31 12.34
CA GLY A 306 -8.81 5.40 11.51
C GLY A 306 -8.17 4.01 11.51
N PHE A 307 -9.00 2.98 11.45
CA PHE A 307 -8.58 1.60 11.57
C PHE A 307 -8.98 0.81 10.32
N LEU A 308 -8.05 0.02 9.79
CA LEU A 308 -8.29 -0.91 8.69
C LEU A 308 -7.73 -2.29 9.01
N SER A 309 -8.54 -3.34 8.86
CA SER A 309 -8.09 -4.71 9.08
C SER A 309 -8.34 -5.65 7.90
N PHE A 310 -7.46 -6.65 7.77
CA PHE A 310 -7.61 -7.78 6.85
C PHE A 310 -7.59 -9.09 7.64
N SER A 311 -8.69 -9.85 7.59
CA SER A 311 -8.91 -11.10 8.32
C SER A 311 -9.23 -12.27 7.37
N ASP A 312 -9.29 -13.49 7.92
CA ASP A 312 -9.55 -14.75 7.19
C ASP A 312 -8.58 -15.03 6.02
N PHE A 313 -9.08 -15.03 4.77
CA PHE A 313 -8.35 -15.26 3.54
C PHE A 313 -8.33 -14.01 2.64
N SER A 314 -8.66 -12.84 3.20
CA SER A 314 -8.65 -11.58 2.47
C SER A 314 -7.22 -11.18 2.09
N THR A 315 -7.08 -10.23 1.15
CA THR A 315 -5.75 -9.78 0.69
C THR A 315 -5.71 -8.30 0.34
N ALA A 316 -4.59 -7.67 0.69
CA ALA A 316 -4.27 -6.31 0.22
C ALA A 316 -3.94 -6.26 -1.29
N ALA A 317 -3.73 -7.40 -1.95
CA ALA A 317 -3.51 -7.55 -3.39
C ALA A 317 -2.52 -6.51 -3.99
N TYR A 318 -3.00 -5.57 -4.81
CA TYR A 318 -2.22 -4.49 -5.43
C TYR A 318 -2.60 -3.11 -4.87
N GLY A 319 -3.29 -3.08 -3.73
CA GLY A 319 -3.83 -1.86 -3.13
C GLY A 319 -2.73 -0.87 -2.77
N SER A 320 -3.09 0.41 -2.78
CA SER A 320 -2.23 1.51 -2.35
C SER A 320 -2.75 2.08 -1.04
N PHE A 321 -1.95 1.96 0.02
CA PHE A 321 -2.32 2.34 1.38
C PHE A 321 -1.46 3.51 1.85
N ILE A 322 -2.10 4.58 2.28
CA ILE A 322 -1.48 5.74 2.91
C ILE A 322 -1.95 5.76 4.35
N VAL A 323 -1.03 5.60 5.29
CA VAL A 323 -1.30 5.54 6.74
C VAL A 323 -0.68 6.78 7.38
N ASN A 324 -1.50 7.70 7.85
CA ASN A 324 -1.05 8.99 8.38
C ASN A 324 -0.97 8.96 9.90
N GLY A 325 0.04 9.64 10.47
CA GLY A 325 0.11 9.83 11.91
C GLY A 325 -0.93 10.83 12.44
N GLY A 326 -1.09 10.83 13.77
CA GLY A 326 -1.95 11.77 14.48
C GLY A 326 -1.47 13.21 14.28
N THR A 327 -2.40 14.13 14.05
CA THR A 327 -2.08 15.50 13.63
C THR A 327 -1.78 16.45 14.80
N VAL A 328 -2.06 16.01 16.03
CA VAL A 328 -1.81 16.75 17.27
C VAL A 328 -1.13 15.86 18.32
N THR A 329 -0.57 16.44 19.37
CA THR A 329 0.03 15.69 20.48
C THR A 329 -1.01 14.78 21.14
N ASP A 330 -0.57 13.59 21.56
CA ASP A 330 -1.39 12.53 22.18
C ASP A 330 -2.55 11.98 21.31
N ALA A 331 -2.61 12.34 20.02
CA ALA A 331 -3.49 11.69 19.05
C ALA A 331 -2.82 10.44 18.47
N GLU A 332 -3.55 9.33 18.32
CA GLU A 332 -3.03 8.12 17.69
C GLU A 332 -2.93 8.28 16.16
N GLY A 333 -1.99 7.55 15.54
CA GLY A 333 -1.92 7.46 14.08
C GLY A 333 -3.00 6.53 13.53
N GLY A 334 -3.20 6.59 12.21
CA GLY A 334 -3.99 5.59 11.51
C GLY A 334 -3.31 4.23 11.62
N GLU A 335 -4.11 3.17 11.62
CA GLU A 335 -3.64 1.81 11.88
C GLU A 335 -4.15 0.85 10.81
N ILE A 336 -3.24 -0.02 10.34
CA ILE A 336 -3.58 -1.15 9.47
C ILE A 336 -3.12 -2.46 10.13
N ASP A 337 -4.06 -3.37 10.32
CA ASP A 337 -3.79 -4.73 10.79
C ASP A 337 -3.93 -5.76 9.67
N LEU A 338 -2.82 -6.40 9.32
CA LEU A 338 -2.77 -7.48 8.34
C LEU A 338 -2.66 -8.83 9.06
N PHE A 339 -3.81 -9.46 9.33
CA PHE A 339 -3.88 -10.85 9.78
C PHE A 339 -3.76 -11.85 8.62
N THR A 340 -3.54 -11.38 7.39
CA THR A 340 -3.43 -12.18 6.17
C THR A 340 -2.20 -11.76 5.33
N THR A 341 -2.29 -11.78 3.99
CA THR A 341 -1.19 -11.44 3.08
C THR A 341 -1.30 -10.00 2.56
N ALA A 342 -0.19 -9.27 2.62
CA ALA A 342 -0.05 -7.96 1.97
C ALA A 342 0.07 -8.04 0.44
N GLY A 343 0.18 -9.25 -0.14
CA GLY A 343 0.29 -9.45 -1.58
C GLY A 343 1.46 -8.68 -2.23
N ASN A 344 1.10 -7.81 -3.16
CA ASN A 344 1.99 -6.92 -3.92
C ASN A 344 1.67 -5.44 -3.64
N ALA A 345 0.98 -5.15 -2.53
CA ALA A 345 0.50 -3.81 -2.20
C ALA A 345 1.64 -2.83 -1.89
N THR A 346 1.30 -1.54 -1.92
CA THR A 346 2.21 -0.47 -1.52
C THR A 346 1.67 0.21 -0.27
N PHE A 347 2.51 0.28 0.77
CA PHE A 347 2.21 0.96 2.03
C PHE A 347 3.12 2.17 2.18
N ILE A 348 2.51 3.32 2.42
CA ILE A 348 3.17 4.58 2.77
C ILE A 348 2.75 4.92 4.19
N ILE A 349 3.65 4.73 5.14
CA ILE A 349 3.40 4.86 6.58
C ILE A 349 4.11 6.13 7.05
N ASN A 350 3.33 7.18 7.28
CA ASN A 350 3.80 8.50 7.60
C ASN A 350 3.88 8.72 9.12
N GLY A 351 4.83 9.54 9.54
CA GLY A 351 4.86 10.07 10.90
C GLY A 351 3.73 11.09 11.17
N GLY A 352 3.55 11.42 12.44
CA GLY A 352 2.61 12.41 12.94
C GLY A 352 3.20 13.25 14.07
N VAL A 353 2.46 14.29 14.48
CA VAL A 353 2.80 15.11 15.66
C VAL A 353 2.55 14.34 16.95
N GLY A 354 1.49 13.51 16.97
CA GLY A 354 1.20 12.55 18.03
C GLY A 354 1.87 11.21 17.74
N GLY A 355 1.08 10.15 17.64
CA GLY A 355 1.51 8.85 17.12
C GLY A 355 1.81 8.91 15.62
N GLY A 356 2.80 8.13 15.17
CA GLY A 356 2.95 7.86 13.73
C GLY A 356 1.88 6.88 13.25
N GLY A 357 1.65 6.80 11.94
CA GLY A 357 0.85 5.72 11.38
C GLY A 357 1.50 4.36 11.68
N ASP A 358 0.70 3.33 11.87
CA ASP A 358 1.18 1.97 12.12
C ASP A 358 0.61 0.99 11.10
N CYS A 359 1.45 0.02 10.71
CA CYS A 359 1.02 -1.13 9.94
C CYS A 359 1.58 -2.37 10.60
N ALA A 360 0.70 -3.20 11.15
CA ALA A 360 1.05 -4.44 11.80
C ALA A 360 0.89 -5.64 10.85
N LEU A 361 1.94 -6.44 10.75
CA LEU A 361 1.92 -7.76 10.12
C LEU A 361 1.70 -8.80 11.22
N ALA A 362 0.43 -9.15 11.43
CA ALA A 362 -0.01 -9.92 12.59
C ALA A 362 0.02 -11.44 12.39
N SER A 363 -0.04 -11.92 11.14
CA SER A 363 0.12 -13.34 10.81
C SER A 363 1.31 -13.58 9.89
N GLY A 364 1.79 -14.82 9.81
CA GLY A 364 2.88 -15.23 8.91
C GLY A 364 2.49 -15.21 7.42
N GLY A 365 1.51 -14.39 7.03
CA GLY A 365 1.09 -14.22 5.65
C GLY A 365 2.21 -13.67 4.79
N ASP A 366 2.45 -14.32 3.66
CA ASP A 366 3.50 -13.92 2.73
C ASP A 366 3.18 -12.53 2.15
N SER A 367 3.96 -11.50 2.50
CA SER A 367 3.86 -10.16 1.90
C SER A 367 4.68 -10.08 0.60
N ASN A 368 4.66 -11.19 -0.16
CA ASN A 368 5.53 -11.59 -1.26
C ASN A 368 6.36 -10.49 -1.91
N THR A 369 5.72 -9.48 -2.51
CA THR A 369 6.44 -8.37 -3.17
C THR A 369 6.02 -6.98 -2.68
N ALA A 370 5.22 -6.92 -1.62
CA ALA A 370 4.72 -5.67 -1.04
C ALA A 370 5.85 -4.71 -0.68
N THR A 371 5.60 -3.42 -0.88
CA THR A 371 6.56 -2.35 -0.61
C THR A 371 6.11 -1.53 0.59
N PHE A 372 7.03 -1.29 1.53
CA PHE A 372 6.76 -0.50 2.73
C PHE A 372 7.68 0.71 2.75
N LYS A 373 7.09 1.91 2.71
CA LYS A 373 7.78 3.19 2.84
C LYS A 373 7.41 3.76 4.20
N VAL A 374 8.37 3.83 5.13
CA VAL A 374 8.12 4.19 6.52
C VAL A 374 8.86 5.47 6.86
N PHE A 375 8.17 6.48 7.39
CA PHE A 375 8.72 7.82 7.59
C PHE A 375 8.52 8.36 9.02
N GLY A 376 9.50 9.12 9.51
CA GLY A 376 9.40 9.82 10.81
C GLY A 376 9.18 8.89 12.00
N ASN A 377 8.12 9.11 12.77
CA ASN A 377 7.69 8.20 13.85
C ASN A 377 6.67 7.14 13.38
N GLY A 378 6.39 7.01 12.09
CA GLY A 378 5.59 5.91 11.53
C GLY A 378 6.28 4.55 11.74
N SER A 379 5.50 3.48 11.80
CA SER A 379 5.98 2.15 12.18
C SER A 379 5.46 1.04 11.27
N LEU A 380 6.37 0.12 10.92
CA LEU A 380 6.04 -1.22 10.43
C LEU A 380 6.30 -2.21 11.57
N THR A 381 5.25 -2.85 12.05
CA THR A 381 5.29 -3.70 13.25
C THR A 381 5.06 -5.16 12.89
N LEU A 382 5.91 -6.06 13.38
CA LEU A 382 5.70 -7.50 13.27
C LEU A 382 5.20 -8.05 14.61
N ALA A 383 4.11 -8.82 14.59
CA ALA A 383 3.56 -9.35 15.81
C ALA A 383 4.52 -10.36 16.50
N VAL A 384 4.57 -10.29 17.83
CA VAL A 384 5.49 -11.09 18.66
C VAL A 384 5.13 -12.57 18.72
N ASN A 385 3.87 -12.90 18.40
CA ASN A 385 3.35 -14.27 18.37
C ASN A 385 3.61 -14.99 17.03
N THR A 386 4.08 -14.28 16.00
CA THR A 386 4.41 -14.89 14.71
C THR A 386 5.65 -15.77 14.86
N ARG A 387 5.52 -17.05 14.52
CA ARG A 387 6.61 -18.06 14.61
C ARG A 387 7.22 -18.43 13.26
N ALA A 388 6.52 -18.14 12.17
CA ALA A 388 7.01 -18.35 10.81
C ALA A 388 7.72 -17.09 10.30
N PRO A 389 8.78 -17.21 9.48
CA PRO A 389 9.41 -16.06 8.84
C PRO A 389 8.40 -15.22 8.07
N VAL A 390 8.47 -13.90 8.22
CA VAL A 390 7.66 -12.95 7.44
C VAL A 390 8.50 -12.46 6.29
N THR A 391 7.98 -12.51 5.06
CA THR A 391 8.69 -12.02 3.87
C THR A 391 8.03 -10.77 3.32
N VAL A 392 8.79 -9.68 3.18
CA VAL A 392 8.35 -8.45 2.52
C VAL A 392 9.18 -8.19 1.25
N GLY A 393 8.52 -7.59 0.25
CA GLY A 393 9.17 -7.14 -0.98
C GLY A 393 10.35 -6.23 -0.70
N SER A 394 10.09 -5.06 -0.11
CA SER A 394 11.14 -4.10 0.24
C SER A 394 10.70 -3.12 1.32
N ILE A 395 11.69 -2.59 2.04
CA ILE A 395 11.52 -1.45 2.96
C ILE A 395 12.34 -0.25 2.49
N GLU A 396 11.82 0.96 2.68
CA GLU A 396 12.50 2.24 2.45
C GLU A 396 12.01 3.34 3.40
N GLY A 397 12.79 4.42 3.53
CA GLY A 397 12.44 5.57 4.37
C GLY A 397 13.27 5.68 5.66
N ASP A 398 12.82 6.53 6.57
CA ASP A 398 13.51 6.93 7.80
C ASP A 398 12.74 6.64 9.11
N GLY A 399 11.63 5.90 9.03
CA GLY A 399 10.80 5.54 10.17
C GLY A 399 11.26 4.31 10.96
N ASN A 400 10.31 3.62 11.61
CA ASN A 400 10.60 2.50 12.51
C ASN A 400 10.18 1.16 11.93
N VAL A 401 11.03 0.14 12.09
CA VAL A 401 10.65 -1.27 11.87
C VAL A 401 10.81 -2.01 13.19
N ILE A 402 9.69 -2.46 13.73
CA ILE A 402 9.62 -3.17 15.01
C ILE A 402 9.52 -4.66 14.71
N THR A 403 10.60 -5.40 14.97
CA THR A 403 10.63 -6.84 14.70
C THR A 403 9.96 -7.66 15.82
N GLY A 404 9.31 -8.75 15.43
CA GLY A 404 8.78 -9.77 16.35
C GLY A 404 9.85 -10.80 16.74
N LEU A 405 9.44 -12.02 17.07
CA LEU A 405 10.37 -13.14 17.31
C LEU A 405 10.78 -13.85 16.02
N ALA A 406 9.92 -13.84 15.00
CA ALA A 406 10.21 -14.43 13.70
C ALA A 406 11.25 -13.63 12.90
N PRO A 407 12.02 -14.29 12.01
CA PRO A 407 12.85 -13.58 11.04
C PRO A 407 12.02 -12.75 10.05
N LEU A 408 12.49 -11.54 9.75
CA LEU A 408 11.96 -10.69 8.68
C LEU A 408 12.86 -10.81 7.45
N ASN A 409 12.35 -11.41 6.38
CA ASN A 409 13.00 -11.52 5.09
C ASN A 409 12.68 -10.27 4.25
N ILE A 410 13.70 -9.62 3.71
CA ILE A 410 13.57 -8.35 2.98
C ILE A 410 14.25 -8.46 1.62
N GLY A 411 13.56 -8.06 0.55
CA GLY A 411 14.14 -7.89 -0.78
C GLY A 411 13.61 -8.83 -1.86
N SER A 412 12.53 -9.56 -1.59
CA SER A 412 11.95 -10.54 -2.53
C SER A 412 11.45 -9.92 -3.85
N ASN A 413 11.19 -8.62 -3.88
CA ASN A 413 10.85 -7.89 -5.11
C ASN A 413 12.09 -7.42 -5.93
N ASN A 414 13.30 -7.75 -5.48
CA ASN A 414 14.57 -7.45 -6.13
C ASN A 414 14.89 -5.95 -6.31
N LEU A 415 14.19 -5.05 -5.62
CA LEU A 415 14.46 -3.62 -5.69
C LEU A 415 15.75 -3.24 -4.96
N ASN A 416 16.35 -2.13 -5.38
CA ASN A 416 17.40 -1.45 -4.63
C ASN A 416 16.75 -0.41 -3.73
N THR A 417 16.85 -0.54 -2.42
CA THR A 417 16.27 0.40 -1.46
C THR A 417 17.29 0.92 -0.45
N ASN A 418 16.96 2.06 0.15
CA ASN A 418 17.70 2.65 1.25
C ASN A 418 16.76 2.88 2.43
N PHE A 419 17.09 2.27 3.56
CA PHE A 419 16.41 2.46 4.83
C PHE A 419 17.37 3.17 5.79
N SER A 420 17.06 4.41 6.13
CA SER A 420 17.82 5.24 7.09
C SER A 420 17.20 5.28 8.48
N GLY A 421 16.04 4.65 8.64
CA GLY A 421 15.34 4.52 9.91
C GLY A 421 15.97 3.50 10.85
N VAL A 422 15.23 3.13 11.90
CA VAL A 422 15.70 2.19 12.92
C VAL A 422 14.93 0.88 12.83
N ILE A 423 15.66 -0.22 12.68
CA ILE A 423 15.17 -1.58 12.87
C ILE A 423 15.52 -2.01 14.31
N GLN A 424 14.53 -2.46 15.07
CA GLN A 424 14.66 -2.71 16.51
C GLN A 424 13.96 -4.00 16.96
N SER A 425 14.07 -4.32 18.26
CA SER A 425 13.50 -5.50 18.94
C SER A 425 14.25 -6.82 18.66
N PHE A 426 13.59 -7.97 18.80
CA PHE A 426 14.28 -9.25 19.00
C PHE A 426 14.54 -10.05 17.72
N GLY A 427 13.86 -9.73 16.63
CA GLY A 427 13.81 -10.54 15.41
C GLY A 427 15.11 -10.49 14.62
N ALA A 428 15.36 -11.57 13.89
CA ALA A 428 16.45 -11.65 12.93
C ALA A 428 16.04 -11.01 11.59
N ILE A 429 17.03 -10.51 10.84
CA ILE A 429 16.82 -9.99 9.49
C ILE A 429 17.45 -10.94 8.48
N ALA A 430 16.75 -11.26 7.40
CA ALA A 430 17.32 -11.95 6.25
C ALA A 430 17.23 -11.09 4.98
N LYS A 431 18.38 -10.75 4.39
CA LYS A 431 18.43 -10.12 3.08
C LYS A 431 18.30 -11.18 1.99
N VAL A 432 17.19 -11.13 1.24
CA VAL A 432 16.85 -12.02 0.12
C VAL A 432 16.72 -11.24 -1.18
N GLY A 433 16.58 -11.94 -2.30
CA GLY A 433 16.47 -11.36 -3.64
C GLY A 433 17.74 -10.70 -4.15
N THR A 434 17.76 -10.36 -5.44
CA THR A 434 18.95 -9.92 -6.18
C THR A 434 19.29 -8.44 -5.97
N GLY A 435 18.34 -7.64 -5.46
CA GLY A 435 18.49 -6.21 -5.20
C GLY A 435 19.45 -5.87 -4.05
N THR A 436 19.64 -4.57 -3.82
CA THR A 436 20.48 -4.00 -2.76
C THR A 436 19.63 -3.41 -1.65
N LEU A 437 19.76 -3.91 -0.43
CA LEU A 437 19.23 -3.23 0.76
C LEU A 437 20.36 -2.40 1.39
N THR A 438 20.20 -1.08 1.40
CA THR A 438 21.14 -0.18 2.10
C THR A 438 20.58 0.17 3.47
N LEU A 439 21.34 -0.15 4.53
CA LEU A 439 21.02 0.24 5.90
C LEU A 439 21.91 1.42 6.30
N SER A 440 21.30 2.58 6.50
CA SER A 440 21.98 3.84 6.84
C SER A 440 21.68 4.34 8.26
N GLY A 441 20.71 3.73 8.94
CA GLY A 441 20.37 4.03 10.35
C GLY A 441 21.19 3.22 11.35
N ALA A 442 21.09 3.61 12.63
CA ALA A 442 21.68 2.88 13.75
C ALA A 442 20.66 1.86 14.29
N ASN A 443 20.73 0.64 13.78
CA ASN A 443 19.80 -0.44 14.12
C ASN A 443 20.15 -1.06 15.49
N THR A 444 19.12 -1.50 16.20
CA THR A 444 19.21 -2.03 17.58
C THR A 444 18.65 -3.43 17.75
N TYR A 445 18.18 -4.08 16.67
CA TYR A 445 17.65 -5.44 16.76
C TYR A 445 18.71 -6.47 17.20
N THR A 446 18.28 -7.53 17.88
CA THR A 446 19.20 -8.48 18.52
C THR A 446 19.27 -9.86 17.85
N GLY A 447 18.33 -10.21 16.98
CA GLY A 447 18.21 -11.57 16.41
C GLY A 447 19.31 -11.95 15.40
N GLY A 448 20.11 -10.99 14.94
CA GLY A 448 21.18 -11.19 13.95
C GLY A 448 20.71 -11.00 12.51
N THR A 449 21.65 -11.11 11.57
CA THR A 449 21.43 -10.80 10.16
C THR A 449 21.98 -11.90 9.27
N THR A 450 21.19 -12.38 8.30
CA THR A 450 21.65 -13.31 7.27
C THR A 450 21.55 -12.67 5.89
N VAL A 451 22.58 -12.80 5.05
CA VAL A 451 22.57 -12.37 3.65
C VAL A 451 22.57 -13.60 2.76
N THR A 452 21.41 -13.96 2.23
CA THR A 452 21.23 -15.15 1.39
C THR A 452 21.41 -14.86 -0.09
N SER A 453 21.17 -13.62 -0.53
CA SER A 453 21.31 -13.19 -1.92
C SER A 453 21.35 -11.66 -2.08
N GLY A 454 21.79 -11.20 -3.25
CA GLY A 454 21.89 -9.79 -3.57
C GLY A 454 22.97 -9.08 -2.74
N THR A 455 22.71 -7.83 -2.36
CA THR A 455 23.67 -7.02 -1.59
C THR A 455 23.03 -6.44 -0.34
N LEU A 456 23.65 -6.63 0.83
CA LEU A 456 23.41 -5.82 2.02
C LEU A 456 24.52 -4.77 2.09
N LYS A 457 24.14 -3.49 2.03
CA LYS A 457 25.08 -2.36 2.07
C LYS A 457 24.95 -1.61 3.39
N ILE A 458 26.02 -1.62 4.18
CA ILE A 458 26.10 -0.98 5.48
C ILE A 458 26.68 0.42 5.32
N ASN A 459 25.89 1.45 5.62
CA ASN A 459 26.25 2.85 5.40
C ASN A 459 25.84 3.75 6.57
N ASN A 460 25.65 3.15 7.75
CA ASN A 460 25.35 3.89 8.98
C ASN A 460 26.54 4.77 9.39
N ARG A 461 26.23 5.95 9.95
CA ARG A 461 27.24 6.92 10.40
C ARG A 461 27.58 6.78 11.88
N SER A 462 26.73 6.12 12.64
CA SER A 462 26.86 5.86 14.08
C SER A 462 26.21 4.53 14.44
N GLY A 463 26.55 3.98 15.59
CA GLY A 463 25.99 2.71 16.07
C GLY A 463 26.30 1.52 15.15
N SER A 464 25.41 0.52 15.16
CA SER A 464 25.50 -0.65 14.29
C SER A 464 24.51 -0.54 13.13
N GLY A 465 24.92 -0.86 11.92
CA GLY A 465 24.02 -1.02 10.78
C GLY A 465 23.23 -2.32 10.82
N THR A 466 23.59 -3.29 11.66
CA THR A 466 22.95 -4.62 11.70
C THR A 466 22.54 -5.07 13.11
N GLY A 467 22.38 -4.13 14.04
CA GLY A 467 22.11 -4.47 15.43
C GLY A 467 23.28 -5.16 16.13
N THR A 468 23.00 -5.88 17.22
CA THR A 468 24.02 -6.52 18.07
C THR A 468 24.23 -8.00 17.78
N GLY A 469 23.27 -8.65 17.11
CA GLY A 469 23.34 -10.06 16.76
C GLY A 469 24.38 -10.36 15.67
N ALA A 470 24.76 -11.63 15.53
CA ALA A 470 25.74 -12.08 14.54
C ALA A 470 25.26 -11.82 13.10
N VAL A 471 26.21 -11.62 12.19
CA VAL A 471 25.98 -11.44 10.75
C VAL A 471 26.57 -12.61 9.97
N GLY A 472 25.74 -13.36 9.25
CA GLY A 472 26.15 -14.44 8.36
C GLY A 472 25.88 -14.11 6.90
N VAL A 473 26.88 -14.25 6.03
CA VAL A 473 26.71 -14.13 4.58
C VAL A 473 26.80 -15.53 3.98
N SER A 474 25.67 -16.08 3.56
CA SER A 474 25.57 -17.45 3.03
C SER A 474 25.51 -17.54 1.51
N GLY A 475 25.08 -16.48 0.82
CA GLY A 475 24.87 -16.51 -0.64
C GLY A 475 24.75 -15.15 -1.34
N GLY A 476 25.33 -14.08 -0.77
CA GLY A 476 25.27 -12.74 -1.36
C GLY A 476 26.48 -11.88 -1.00
N THR A 477 26.33 -10.57 -1.04
CA THR A 477 27.41 -9.63 -0.74
C THR A 477 27.12 -8.76 0.48
N LEU A 478 28.03 -8.72 1.44
CA LEU A 478 28.11 -7.65 2.44
C LEU A 478 29.05 -6.55 1.93
N SER A 479 28.60 -5.29 1.98
CA SER A 479 29.32 -4.14 1.40
C SER A 479 29.12 -2.86 2.20
N GLY A 480 29.78 -1.78 1.78
CA GLY A 480 29.61 -0.44 2.34
C GLY A 480 30.76 -0.01 3.25
N GLY A 481 30.55 1.09 3.97
CA GLY A 481 31.58 1.75 4.79
C GLY A 481 31.10 2.14 6.19
N GLY A 482 30.03 1.51 6.67
CA GLY A 482 29.51 1.73 8.01
C GLY A 482 30.12 0.80 9.06
N THR A 483 29.41 0.61 10.17
CA THR A 483 29.85 -0.19 11.31
C THR A 483 28.90 -1.34 11.59
N VAL A 484 29.45 -2.53 11.86
CA VAL A 484 28.74 -3.74 12.28
C VAL A 484 29.23 -4.14 13.68
N SER A 485 28.31 -4.27 14.65
CA SER A 485 28.69 -4.62 16.02
C SER A 485 28.84 -6.12 16.25
N GLY A 486 27.95 -6.93 15.68
CA GLY A 486 27.99 -8.40 15.85
C GLY A 486 29.15 -9.08 15.14
N ALA A 487 29.45 -10.32 15.53
CA ALA A 487 30.45 -11.15 14.84
C ALA A 487 30.01 -11.43 13.40
N VAL A 488 30.95 -11.36 12.46
CA VAL A 488 30.67 -11.52 11.02
C VAL A 488 31.27 -12.81 10.50
N THR A 489 30.48 -13.61 9.81
CA THR A 489 30.94 -14.81 9.09
C THR A 489 30.61 -14.69 7.60
N ILE A 490 31.63 -14.87 6.74
CA ILE A 490 31.50 -14.88 5.29
C ILE A 490 31.67 -16.32 4.80
N GLY A 491 30.62 -16.87 4.18
CA GLY A 491 30.58 -18.25 3.71
C GLY A 491 30.03 -19.22 4.76
N THR A 492 29.75 -20.44 4.33
CA THR A 492 29.24 -21.55 5.17
C THR A 492 30.22 -22.72 5.28
N GLY A 493 31.32 -22.67 4.53
CA GLY A 493 32.34 -23.72 4.41
C GLY A 493 32.14 -24.67 3.23
N SER A 494 30.98 -24.60 2.57
CA SER A 494 30.64 -25.47 1.43
C SER A 494 29.66 -24.83 0.43
N GLY A 495 29.25 -23.59 0.66
CA GLY A 495 28.36 -22.83 -0.22
C GLY A 495 29.09 -22.19 -1.39
N THR A 496 28.38 -21.32 -2.12
CA THR A 496 28.96 -20.49 -3.19
C THR A 496 28.39 -19.08 -3.14
N GLY A 497 29.20 -18.08 -3.51
CA GLY A 497 28.73 -16.71 -3.72
C GLY A 497 28.67 -15.81 -2.48
N ALA A 498 29.18 -16.25 -1.33
CA ALA A 498 29.35 -15.39 -0.16
C ALA A 498 30.56 -14.45 -0.34
N ILE A 499 30.31 -13.14 -0.38
CA ILE A 499 31.30 -12.13 -0.72
C ILE A 499 31.30 -11.02 0.34
N LEU A 500 32.49 -10.64 0.80
CA LEU A 500 32.74 -9.35 1.43
C LEU A 500 33.34 -8.39 0.38
N ASP A 501 32.66 -7.29 0.07
CA ASP A 501 33.13 -6.28 -0.89
C ASP A 501 32.77 -4.88 -0.35
N PRO A 502 33.60 -4.27 0.51
CA PRO A 502 33.32 -2.95 1.06
C PRO A 502 33.05 -1.91 -0.03
N GLY A 503 33.81 -1.97 -1.13
CA GLY A 503 33.74 -1.01 -2.23
C GLY A 503 32.54 -1.13 -3.15
N LYS A 504 31.75 -2.21 -3.06
CA LYS A 504 30.65 -2.46 -4.01
C LYS A 504 29.68 -1.29 -4.07
N GLY A 505 29.40 -0.80 -5.28
CA GLY A 505 28.45 0.29 -5.50
C GLY A 505 28.88 1.63 -4.86
N THR A 506 30.17 1.84 -4.62
CA THR A 506 30.72 3.14 -4.19
C THR A 506 31.68 3.69 -5.25
N SER A 507 31.80 5.02 -5.38
CA SER A 507 32.72 5.68 -6.33
C SER A 507 34.08 6.01 -5.72
N ARG A 508 34.19 5.93 -4.39
CA ARG A 508 35.39 6.20 -3.60
C ARG A 508 35.69 5.01 -2.71
N PRO A 509 36.97 4.78 -2.37
CA PRO A 509 37.29 3.73 -1.44
C PRO A 509 36.69 3.95 -0.06
N VAL A 510 36.30 2.87 0.62
CA VAL A 510 35.60 2.89 1.92
C VAL A 510 36.21 1.92 2.92
N ALA A 511 36.04 2.20 4.21
CA ALA A 511 36.39 1.30 5.29
C ALA A 511 35.12 0.73 5.90
N LEU A 512 34.96 -0.61 5.90
CA LEU A 512 33.89 -1.29 6.62
C LEU A 512 34.42 -1.74 7.99
N THR A 513 33.78 -1.29 9.06
CA THR A 513 34.21 -1.56 10.42
C THR A 513 33.37 -2.66 11.07
N MET A 514 34.03 -3.66 11.65
CA MET A 514 33.45 -4.76 12.41
C MET A 514 34.01 -4.70 13.83
N GLN A 515 33.15 -4.51 14.82
CA GLN A 515 33.59 -4.35 16.23
C GLN A 515 33.85 -5.69 16.93
N SER A 516 33.49 -6.79 16.28
CA SER A 516 33.67 -8.17 16.73
C SER A 516 34.48 -8.98 15.72
N GLN A 517 34.63 -10.28 15.99
CA GLN A 517 35.40 -11.20 15.14
C GLN A 517 34.83 -11.28 13.71
N LEU A 518 35.73 -11.25 12.73
CA LEU A 518 35.47 -11.58 11.33
C LEU A 518 36.00 -12.98 11.02
N THR A 519 35.14 -13.84 10.49
CA THR A 519 35.51 -15.19 10.03
C THR A 519 35.24 -15.33 8.53
N PHE A 520 36.26 -15.73 7.76
CA PHE A 520 36.08 -16.25 6.41
C PHE A 520 36.05 -17.77 6.45
N GLN A 521 34.96 -18.35 5.99
CA GLN A 521 34.90 -19.78 5.69
C GLN A 521 35.60 -20.07 4.36
N THR A 522 35.83 -21.35 4.07
CA THR A 522 36.59 -21.81 2.90
C THR A 522 35.99 -21.37 1.55
N ASP A 523 34.68 -21.10 1.52
CA ASP A 523 33.91 -20.59 0.38
C ASP A 523 33.70 -19.07 0.40
N GLY A 524 34.11 -18.39 1.48
CA GLY A 524 33.94 -16.96 1.66
C GLY A 524 35.00 -16.15 0.89
N THR A 525 34.57 -15.27 0.00
CA THR A 525 35.46 -14.45 -0.82
C THR A 525 35.63 -13.04 -0.25
N TYR A 526 36.86 -12.56 -0.12
CA TYR A 526 37.12 -11.13 0.11
C TYR A 526 37.46 -10.43 -1.20
N THR A 527 36.66 -9.45 -1.62
CA THR A 527 36.97 -8.57 -2.76
C THR A 527 37.54 -7.25 -2.26
N TYR A 528 38.76 -6.96 -2.71
CA TYR A 528 39.53 -5.79 -2.34
C TYR A 528 39.74 -4.88 -3.56
N ARG A 529 39.38 -3.60 -3.44
CA ARG A 529 39.56 -2.62 -4.52
C ARG A 529 40.67 -1.63 -4.19
N LEU A 530 41.56 -1.41 -5.15
CA LEU A 530 42.62 -0.40 -5.06
C LEU A 530 42.52 0.58 -6.23
N ASN A 531 42.39 1.87 -5.92
CA ASN A 531 42.53 2.95 -6.90
C ASN A 531 43.99 3.41 -6.99
N THR A 532 44.72 2.90 -7.97
CA THR A 532 46.16 3.21 -8.11
C THR A 532 46.43 4.65 -8.53
N ARG A 533 45.48 5.33 -9.19
CA ARG A 533 45.62 6.75 -9.53
C ARG A 533 45.57 7.63 -8.27
N ARG A 534 44.61 7.35 -7.38
CA ARG A 534 44.39 8.11 -6.14
C ARG A 534 45.22 7.62 -4.96
N VAL A 535 45.86 6.46 -5.08
CA VAL A 535 46.61 5.80 -3.99
C VAL A 535 45.69 5.61 -2.78
N GLN A 536 44.47 5.12 -3.03
CA GLN A 536 43.45 4.87 -2.03
C GLN A 536 42.83 3.50 -2.29
N ALA A 537 42.53 2.76 -1.24
CA ALA A 537 41.97 1.43 -1.31
C ALA A 537 40.81 1.26 -0.33
N ASP A 538 39.97 0.27 -0.59
CA ASP A 538 38.97 -0.14 0.41
C ASP A 538 39.70 -0.76 1.60
N GLN A 539 39.05 -0.83 2.75
CA GLN A 539 39.61 -1.43 3.95
C GLN A 539 38.53 -2.18 4.72
N VAL A 540 38.93 -3.25 5.39
CA VAL A 540 38.15 -3.88 6.47
C VAL A 540 38.87 -3.60 7.78
N VAL A 541 38.14 -3.16 8.80
CA VAL A 541 38.63 -3.05 10.17
C VAL A 541 37.87 -4.08 11.00
N ALA A 542 38.55 -4.97 11.71
CA ALA A 542 37.90 -6.04 12.48
C ALA A 542 38.59 -6.29 13.81
N ASN A 543 37.82 -6.61 14.85
CA ASN A 543 38.35 -6.98 16.16
C ASN A 543 38.55 -8.50 16.25
N GLY A 544 39.65 -8.97 15.64
CA GLY A 544 39.96 -10.39 15.49
C GLY A 544 39.54 -10.92 14.13
N VAL A 545 40.42 -11.70 13.50
CA VAL A 545 40.20 -12.24 12.15
C VAL A 545 40.63 -13.70 12.09
N THR A 546 39.73 -14.53 11.57
CA THR A 546 39.98 -15.94 11.25
C THR A 546 39.73 -16.18 9.77
N ILE A 547 40.70 -16.76 9.08
CA ILE A 547 40.60 -17.15 7.67
C ILE A 547 40.79 -18.66 7.59
N ASN A 548 39.69 -19.38 7.41
CA ASN A 548 39.73 -20.83 7.24
C ASN A 548 40.32 -21.16 5.86
N GLY A 549 41.28 -22.08 5.83
CA GLY A 549 42.05 -22.40 4.63
C GLY A 549 41.16 -22.77 3.44
N GLY A 550 41.32 -22.06 2.32
CA GLY A 550 40.47 -22.21 1.12
C GLY A 550 39.80 -20.91 0.68
N ALA A 551 39.58 -19.96 1.60
CA ALA A 551 38.96 -18.67 1.32
C ALA A 551 39.75 -17.89 0.23
N PRO A 552 39.12 -17.45 -0.87
CA PRO A 552 39.81 -16.67 -1.91
C PRO A 552 39.84 -15.16 -1.62
N PHE A 553 40.90 -14.52 -2.06
CA PHE A 553 41.09 -13.07 -2.08
C PHE A 553 41.04 -12.57 -3.53
N ASN A 554 40.09 -11.70 -3.86
CA ASN A 554 39.93 -11.12 -5.18
C ASN A 554 40.41 -9.66 -5.20
N PHE A 555 41.40 -9.36 -6.05
CA PHE A 555 41.96 -8.01 -6.17
C PHE A 555 41.40 -7.28 -7.39
N THR A 556 40.82 -6.10 -7.17
CA THR A 556 40.25 -5.24 -8.21
C THR A 556 41.01 -3.92 -8.33
N ALA A 557 41.78 -3.73 -9.41
CA ALA A 557 42.49 -2.48 -9.67
C ALA A 557 41.60 -1.46 -10.40
N VAL A 558 41.35 -0.31 -9.77
CA VAL A 558 40.76 0.86 -10.42
C VAL A 558 41.91 1.72 -10.95
N ALA A 559 42.17 1.60 -12.24
CA ALA A 559 43.29 2.17 -12.99
C ALA A 559 44.65 1.47 -12.83
N ASN A 560 45.59 1.87 -13.69
CA ASN A 560 46.89 1.21 -13.87
C ASN A 560 48.06 2.20 -13.75
N LYS A 561 48.01 3.11 -12.76
CA LYS A 561 49.16 3.99 -12.45
C LYS A 561 50.23 3.14 -11.77
N ARG A 562 51.50 3.35 -12.15
CA ARG A 562 52.64 2.78 -11.43
C ARG A 562 52.75 3.47 -10.06
N LEU A 563 52.69 2.69 -9.00
CA LEU A 563 52.84 3.13 -7.62
C LEU A 563 54.32 3.28 -7.27
N THR A 564 54.60 4.11 -6.26
CA THR A 564 55.94 4.22 -5.68
C THR A 564 56.24 2.94 -4.91
N ALA A 565 57.39 2.32 -5.17
CA ALA A 565 57.82 1.15 -4.39
C ALA A 565 57.92 1.51 -2.90
N GLY A 566 57.48 0.62 -2.02
CA GLY A 566 57.29 0.84 -0.59
C GLY A 566 55.94 1.43 -0.20
N THR A 567 55.04 1.73 -1.15
CA THR A 567 53.67 2.16 -0.80
C THR A 567 52.89 0.99 -0.20
N VAL A 568 52.45 1.13 1.05
CA VAL A 568 51.71 0.11 1.80
C VAL A 568 50.21 0.40 1.75
N PHE A 569 49.40 -0.64 1.54
CA PHE A 569 47.96 -0.57 1.72
C PHE A 569 47.50 -1.64 2.71
N THR A 570 46.79 -1.23 3.75
CA THR A 570 46.17 -2.16 4.71
C THR A 570 44.84 -2.63 4.15
N ALA A 571 44.74 -3.91 3.79
CA ALA A 571 43.50 -4.51 3.32
C ALA A 571 42.59 -4.88 4.49
N ILE A 572 43.17 -5.51 5.52
CA ILE A 572 42.48 -5.79 6.78
C ILE A 572 43.31 -5.20 7.90
N SER A 573 42.69 -4.31 8.70
CA SER A 573 43.23 -3.86 9.98
C SER A 573 42.63 -4.69 11.11
N ASN A 574 43.46 -5.43 11.83
CA ASN A 574 43.03 -6.33 12.90
C ASN A 574 43.29 -5.68 14.26
N THR A 575 42.25 -5.14 14.87
CA THR A 575 42.37 -4.37 16.12
C THR A 575 42.48 -5.25 17.37
N ALA A 576 42.39 -6.58 17.25
CA ALA A 576 42.61 -7.48 18.38
C ALA A 576 44.11 -7.59 18.70
N ALA A 577 44.46 -8.01 19.92
CA ALA A 577 45.87 -8.25 20.26
C ALA A 577 46.45 -9.51 19.57
N SER A 578 45.59 -10.44 19.17
CA SER A 578 46.01 -11.69 18.52
C SER A 578 46.27 -11.48 17.02
N PRO A 579 47.26 -12.18 16.43
CA PRO A 579 47.46 -12.23 14.98
C PRO A 579 46.23 -12.69 14.20
N ILE A 580 46.18 -12.37 12.91
CA ILE A 580 45.22 -13.00 11.98
C ILE A 580 45.48 -14.51 11.99
N SER A 581 44.45 -15.30 12.22
CA SER A 581 44.54 -16.77 12.16
C SER A 581 44.29 -17.25 10.74
N GLY A 582 45.30 -17.86 10.11
CA GLY A 582 45.23 -18.38 8.74
C GLY A 582 45.56 -17.36 7.64
N THR A 583 45.46 -17.78 6.38
CA THR A 583 45.74 -16.95 5.18
C THR A 583 44.75 -17.28 4.06
N PHE A 584 44.51 -16.34 3.15
CA PHE A 584 43.72 -16.60 1.95
C PHE A 584 44.46 -17.55 0.99
N ALA A 585 43.72 -18.46 0.35
CA ALA A 585 44.28 -19.56 -0.44
C ALA A 585 45.21 -19.11 -1.57
N ASN A 586 44.90 -17.98 -2.20
CA ASN A 586 45.66 -17.39 -3.30
C ASN A 586 46.48 -16.16 -2.89
N LEU A 587 46.63 -15.93 -1.58
CA LEU A 587 47.41 -14.83 -1.02
C LEU A 587 48.22 -15.28 0.21
N PRO A 588 49.15 -16.25 0.09
CA PRO A 588 49.98 -16.68 1.22
C PRO A 588 50.86 -15.55 1.77
N ASP A 589 51.24 -15.66 3.03
CA ASP A 589 52.15 -14.70 3.68
C ASP A 589 53.52 -14.66 2.98
N GLY A 590 54.08 -13.46 2.83
CA GLY A 590 55.35 -13.21 2.14
C GLY A 590 55.33 -13.37 0.61
N SER A 591 54.22 -13.83 0.03
CA SER A 591 54.10 -14.02 -1.42
C SER A 591 54.07 -12.69 -2.18
N THR A 592 54.27 -12.75 -3.50
CA THR A 592 54.08 -11.59 -4.37
C THR A 592 53.12 -11.90 -5.52
N PHE A 593 52.35 -10.91 -5.94
CA PHE A 593 51.51 -10.99 -7.13
C PHE A 593 51.55 -9.67 -7.90
N THR A 594 51.25 -9.72 -9.19
CA THR A 594 51.30 -8.53 -10.08
C THR A 594 49.92 -8.22 -10.64
N VAL A 595 49.49 -6.97 -10.47
CA VAL A 595 48.26 -6.45 -11.11
C VAL A 595 48.61 -5.20 -11.90
N GLY A 596 48.46 -5.30 -13.23
CA GLY A 596 48.87 -4.26 -14.14
C GLY A 596 50.37 -3.95 -14.03
N ARG A 597 50.73 -2.70 -13.73
CA ARG A 597 52.11 -2.22 -13.62
C ARG A 597 52.72 -2.37 -12.22
N ASN A 598 51.97 -2.90 -11.26
CA ASN A 598 52.36 -2.95 -9.86
C ASN A 598 52.51 -4.40 -9.41
N THR A 599 53.63 -4.70 -8.77
CA THR A 599 53.83 -5.94 -8.01
C THR A 599 53.62 -5.61 -6.53
N PHE A 600 52.92 -6.47 -5.81
CA PHE A 600 52.64 -6.32 -4.39
C PHE A 600 53.23 -7.49 -3.62
N GLN A 601 53.87 -7.19 -2.48
CA GLN A 601 54.26 -8.16 -1.47
C GLN A 601 53.19 -8.21 -0.37
N VAL A 602 52.84 -9.42 0.06
CA VAL A 602 51.83 -9.69 1.08
C VAL A 602 52.51 -9.84 2.44
N SER A 603 51.92 -9.26 3.49
CA SER A 603 52.26 -9.54 4.88
C SER A 603 50.98 -9.65 5.72
N TYR A 604 50.91 -10.64 6.62
CA TYR A 604 49.87 -10.77 7.65
C TYR A 604 50.37 -10.34 9.05
N SER A 605 51.56 -9.74 9.11
CA SER A 605 52.24 -9.35 10.35
C SER A 605 52.75 -7.90 10.35
N ASP A 606 52.36 -7.12 9.33
CA ASP A 606 52.70 -5.69 9.23
C ASP A 606 51.68 -4.85 10.02
N GLY A 607 51.76 -3.51 9.89
CA GLY A 607 50.88 -2.58 10.61
C GLY A 607 51.32 -2.40 12.06
N ASP A 608 50.43 -2.73 12.99
CA ASP A 608 50.71 -2.87 14.42
C ASP A 608 51.20 -4.28 14.81
N GLY A 609 51.43 -5.16 13.83
CA GLY A 609 52.04 -6.48 14.01
C GLY A 609 51.14 -7.65 13.62
N ASN A 610 49.91 -7.36 13.19
CA ASN A 610 48.88 -8.36 12.88
C ASN A 610 47.90 -7.93 11.78
N ASP A 611 48.26 -6.97 10.92
CA ASP A 611 47.44 -6.54 9.79
C ASP A 611 47.74 -7.32 8.51
N LEU A 612 46.76 -7.42 7.60
CA LEU A 612 46.98 -7.83 6.22
C LEU A 612 47.33 -6.60 5.37
N THR A 613 48.58 -6.49 4.96
CA THR A 613 49.09 -5.39 4.13
C THR A 613 49.55 -5.86 2.76
N LEU A 614 49.46 -4.94 1.79
CA LEU A 614 49.93 -5.10 0.42
C LEU A 614 50.94 -3.98 0.13
N THR A 615 52.21 -4.34 0.05
CA THR A 615 53.30 -3.39 -0.17
C THR A 615 53.73 -3.40 -1.62
N SER A 616 53.62 -2.27 -2.32
CA SER A 616 54.07 -2.18 -3.71
C SER A 616 55.59 -2.34 -3.79
N CYS A 617 56.08 -3.30 -4.57
CA CYS A 617 57.51 -3.54 -4.76
C CYS A 617 57.91 -3.36 -6.24
N ARG A 618 59.21 -3.20 -6.49
CA ARG A 618 59.73 -3.25 -7.85
C ARG A 618 59.60 -4.68 -8.36
N ARG A 619 59.22 -4.87 -9.63
CA ARG A 619 59.32 -6.18 -10.28
C ARG A 619 60.72 -6.73 -10.03
N GLN A 620 60.82 -7.90 -9.40
CA GLN A 620 62.07 -8.65 -9.42
C GLN A 620 62.27 -9.07 -10.88
N PHE A 621 63.22 -8.44 -11.56
CA PHE A 621 63.75 -8.99 -12.80
C PHE A 621 64.46 -10.29 -12.41
N GLN A 622 63.96 -11.43 -12.87
CA GLN A 622 64.76 -12.64 -12.83
C GLN A 622 65.97 -12.39 -13.74
N ILE A 623 67.16 -12.79 -13.27
CA ILE A 623 68.44 -12.61 -13.98
C ILE A 623 68.44 -13.22 -15.39
N ALA A 624 67.47 -14.09 -15.72
CA ALA A 624 67.27 -14.67 -17.05
C ALA A 624 66.85 -13.65 -18.14
N ASP A 625 66.30 -12.48 -17.79
CA ASP A 625 65.87 -11.47 -18.77
C ASP A 625 67.01 -10.56 -19.28
N TYR A 626 68.22 -10.71 -18.75
CA TYR A 626 69.41 -9.90 -19.12
C TYR A 626 70.42 -10.64 -20.02
N GLN A 627 70.05 -11.82 -20.54
CA GLN A 627 70.91 -12.63 -21.42
C GLN A 627 70.41 -12.71 -22.87
N LYS A 628 69.95 -11.59 -23.44
CA LYS A 628 69.83 -11.43 -24.90
C LYS A 628 70.52 -10.16 -25.38
#